data_AF-A0A2N3AQU1-F1
#
_entry.id   AF-A0A2N3AQU1-F1
#
_cell.length_a   1.000
_cell.length_b   1.000
_cell.length_c   1.000
_cell.angle_alpha   90.00
_cell.angle_beta   90.00
_cell.angle_gamma   90.00
#
_symmetry.space_group_name_H-M   'P 1'
#
loop_
_entity.id
_entity.type
_entity.pdbx_description
1 polymer ?
#
loop_
_entity_poly.entity_id
_entity_poly.type
_entity_poly.pdbx_seq_one_letter_code
_entity_poly.pdbx_strand_id
1 'polypeptide(L)'
;MAHHKLDMGKAWTQATGLIGSNRDTIGAIAGLFFLLPALALALFAPELANPEAAPPASADPQVAMQAILDQMTQAYADNWPLIAAVSVLQFIGSLSLLALLTDRGRPTVREALSNGLGSTPSYFVAQVLAAFAVALAIGLPVGLIAAAGSPIAAVLVGIVLAVAGVYVFIKFSLIAPVIAIEGVRNPITALARSWRLTKGNSLRI
;
A
#
# COMPACT_ATOMS: atom_id res chain seq x y z
N MET A 1 11.87 -21.83 16.19
CA MET A 1 11.29 -21.81 14.83
C MET A 1 12.45 -21.88 13.85
N ALA A 2 12.57 -22.95 13.06
CA ALA A 2 13.68 -23.11 12.13
C ALA A 2 13.64 -22.00 11.06
N HIS A 3 14.73 -21.25 10.91
CA HIS A 3 14.91 -20.21 9.89
C HIS A 3 14.95 -20.85 8.49
N HIS A 4 13.78 -21.21 7.95
CA HIS A 4 13.67 -21.53 6.54
C HIS A 4 13.75 -20.22 5.76
N LYS A 5 14.88 -20.06 5.09
CA LYS A 5 15.16 -19.01 4.13
C LYS A 5 14.11 -19.05 3.00
N LEU A 6 13.49 -17.92 2.65
CA LEU A 6 12.48 -17.80 1.59
C LEU A 6 13.01 -18.33 0.24
N ASP A 7 12.33 -19.27 -0.39
CA ASP A 7 12.68 -19.73 -1.73
C ASP A 7 11.78 -19.01 -2.74
N MET A 8 12.32 -17.97 -3.40
CA MET A 8 11.55 -17.17 -4.35
C MET A 8 11.12 -17.96 -5.58
N GLY A 9 11.91 -18.94 -6.02
CA GLY A 9 11.55 -19.79 -7.16
C GLY A 9 10.33 -20.64 -6.83
N LYS A 10 10.34 -21.31 -5.67
CA LYS A 10 9.18 -22.11 -5.21
C LYS A 10 7.96 -21.23 -4.95
N ALA A 11 8.14 -20.08 -4.31
CA ALA A 11 7.04 -19.14 -4.04
C ALA A 11 6.39 -18.65 -5.34
N TRP A 12 7.20 -18.28 -6.34
CA TRP A 12 6.72 -17.85 -7.66
C TRP A 12 5.94 -18.94 -8.39
N THR A 13 6.48 -20.17 -8.45
CA THR A 13 5.79 -21.30 -9.10
C THR A 13 4.47 -21.62 -8.41
N GLN A 14 4.42 -21.57 -7.07
CA GLN A 14 3.18 -21.79 -6.33
C GLN A 14 2.14 -20.68 -6.59
N ALA A 15 2.56 -19.42 -6.53
CA ALA A 15 1.67 -18.28 -6.76
C ALA A 15 1.09 -18.28 -8.17
N THR A 16 1.92 -18.49 -9.20
CA THR A 16 1.47 -18.55 -10.59
C THR A 16 0.58 -19.76 -10.87
N GLY A 17 0.83 -20.91 -10.21
CA GLY A 17 -0.06 -22.07 -10.22
C GLY A 17 -1.45 -21.77 -9.66
N LEU A 18 -1.52 -21.09 -8.50
CA LEU A 18 -2.79 -20.70 -7.87
C LEU A 18 -3.59 -19.70 -8.72
N ILE A 19 -2.90 -18.76 -9.37
CA ILE A 19 -3.54 -17.84 -10.32
C ILE A 19 -4.09 -18.61 -11.51
N GLY A 20 -3.30 -19.54 -12.04
CA GLY A 20 -3.65 -20.38 -13.18
C GLY A 20 -4.90 -21.24 -12.96
N SER A 21 -5.10 -21.76 -11.74
CA SER A 21 -6.25 -22.61 -11.42
C SER A 21 -7.55 -21.85 -11.13
N ASN A 22 -7.50 -20.54 -10.89
CA ASN A 22 -8.65 -19.74 -10.43
C ASN A 22 -8.92 -18.51 -11.33
N ARG A 23 -8.49 -18.54 -12.60
CA ARG A 23 -8.48 -17.38 -13.51
C ARG A 23 -9.83 -16.68 -13.63
N ASP A 24 -10.92 -17.43 -13.75
CA ASP A 24 -12.26 -16.86 -13.92
C ASP A 24 -12.70 -16.09 -12.69
N THR A 25 -12.48 -16.65 -11.49
CA THR A 25 -12.82 -16.01 -10.23
C THR A 25 -11.94 -14.80 -9.93
N ILE A 26 -10.63 -14.92 -10.18
CA ILE A 26 -9.69 -13.81 -10.04
C ILE A 26 -10.06 -12.69 -11.02
N GLY A 27 -10.39 -13.03 -12.27
CA GLY A 27 -10.80 -12.07 -13.29
C GLY A 27 -12.05 -11.30 -12.89
N ALA A 28 -13.05 -11.98 -12.32
CA ALA A 28 -14.26 -11.34 -11.82
C ALA A 28 -13.97 -10.36 -10.67
N ILE A 29 -13.17 -10.77 -9.68
CA ILE A 29 -12.80 -9.91 -8.54
C ILE A 29 -11.90 -8.76 -9.00
N ALA A 30 -10.95 -9.02 -9.91
CA ALA A 30 -10.07 -8.01 -10.49
C ALA A 30 -10.86 -6.95 -11.26
N GLY A 31 -11.80 -7.38 -12.11
CA GLY A 31 -12.70 -6.49 -12.83
C GLY A 31 -13.52 -5.60 -11.87
N LEU A 32 -14.12 -6.20 -10.84
CA LEU A 32 -15.00 -5.47 -9.93
C LEU A 32 -14.24 -4.49 -9.00
N PHE A 33 -13.11 -4.90 -8.43
CA PHE A 33 -12.43 -4.16 -7.36
C PHE A 33 -11.17 -3.40 -7.77
N PHE A 34 -10.67 -3.62 -8.99
CA PHE A 34 -9.49 -2.92 -9.48
C PHE A 34 -9.83 -2.14 -10.75
N LEU A 35 -10.47 -2.77 -11.74
CA LEU A 35 -10.82 -2.10 -12.99
C LEU A 35 -11.90 -1.02 -12.78
N LEU A 36 -13.04 -1.35 -12.17
CA LEU A 36 -14.11 -0.36 -11.98
C LEU A 36 -13.69 0.83 -11.10
N PRO A 37 -12.98 0.66 -9.98
CA PRO A 37 -12.53 1.81 -9.19
C PRO A 37 -11.48 2.64 -9.92
N ALA A 38 -10.59 2.03 -10.70
CA ALA A 38 -9.66 2.77 -11.55
C ALA A 38 -10.40 3.58 -12.63
N LEU A 39 -11.42 3.00 -13.25
CA LEU A 39 -12.26 3.70 -14.22
C LEU A 39 -13.03 4.87 -13.57
N ALA A 40 -13.55 4.66 -12.36
CA ALA A 40 -14.22 5.72 -11.60
C ALA A 40 -13.26 6.89 -11.32
N LEU A 41 -12.03 6.62 -10.89
CA LEU A 41 -11.02 7.68 -10.73
C LEU A 41 -10.74 8.41 -12.06
N ALA A 42 -10.56 7.67 -13.15
CA ALA A 42 -10.30 8.28 -14.45
C ALA A 42 -11.45 9.18 -14.96
N LEU A 43 -12.70 8.84 -14.63
CA LEU A 43 -13.88 9.59 -15.08
C LEU A 43 -14.28 10.73 -14.15
N PHE A 44 -14.15 10.54 -12.83
CA PHE A 44 -14.65 11.47 -11.82
C PHE A 44 -13.58 12.34 -11.17
N ALA A 45 -12.31 11.94 -11.28
CA ALA A 45 -11.16 12.73 -10.81
C ALA A 45 -9.98 12.61 -11.80
N PRO A 46 -10.16 13.08 -13.05
CA PRO A 46 -9.14 12.97 -14.10
C PRO A 46 -7.81 13.62 -13.72
N GLU A 47 -7.82 14.66 -12.88
CA GLU A 47 -6.65 15.34 -12.33
C GLU A 47 -5.81 14.44 -11.41
N LEU A 48 -6.43 13.45 -10.76
CA LEU A 48 -5.71 12.44 -9.96
C LEU A 48 -5.17 11.31 -10.82
N ALA A 49 -5.88 10.96 -11.90
CA ALA A 49 -5.47 9.90 -12.83
C ALA A 49 -4.34 10.36 -13.76
N ASN A 50 -4.42 11.62 -14.22
CA ASN A 50 -3.46 12.27 -15.10
C ASN A 50 -3.08 13.63 -14.51
N PRO A 51 -2.17 13.66 -13.51
CA PRO A 51 -1.68 14.92 -12.98
C PRO A 51 -1.05 15.73 -14.12
N GLU A 52 -1.51 16.97 -14.32
CA GLU A 52 -0.93 17.87 -15.31
C GLU A 52 0.57 18.05 -15.05
N ALA A 53 1.35 18.13 -16.12
CA ALA A 53 2.79 18.32 -16.03
C ALA A 53 3.12 19.60 -15.23
N ALA A 54 4.16 19.52 -14.40
CA ALA A 54 4.60 20.58 -13.51
C ALA A 54 4.62 21.95 -14.20
N PRO A 55 4.24 23.04 -13.51
CA PRO A 55 4.26 24.39 -14.06
C PRO A 55 5.64 24.69 -14.67
N PRO A 56 5.70 25.49 -15.75
CA PRO A 56 6.94 25.80 -16.44
C PRO A 56 7.96 26.30 -15.41
N ALA A 57 9.21 25.83 -15.54
CA ALA A 57 10.30 26.15 -14.62
C ALA A 57 10.44 27.67 -14.48
N SER A 58 9.75 28.24 -13.49
CA SER A 58 10.01 29.58 -13.01
C SER A 58 11.41 29.56 -12.40
N ALA A 59 12.09 30.71 -12.46
CA ALA A 59 13.43 30.86 -11.91
C ALA A 59 13.38 30.92 -10.36
N ASP A 60 12.87 29.87 -9.71
CA ASP A 60 13.15 29.50 -8.32
C ASP A 60 12.63 28.07 -8.06
N PRO A 61 13.50 27.06 -7.92
CA PRO A 61 13.10 25.67 -7.67
C PRO A 61 12.18 25.49 -6.45
N GLN A 62 12.31 26.36 -5.45
CA GLN A 62 11.47 26.33 -4.24
C GLN A 62 10.02 26.72 -4.54
N VAL A 63 9.80 27.77 -5.34
CA VAL A 63 8.45 28.24 -5.69
C VAL A 63 7.75 27.22 -6.59
N ALA A 64 8.47 26.61 -7.52
CA ALA A 64 7.95 25.55 -8.38
C ALA A 64 7.50 24.32 -7.56
N MET A 65 8.31 23.90 -6.58
CA MET A 65 7.95 22.79 -5.69
C MET A 65 6.70 23.11 -4.85
N GLN A 66 6.60 24.32 -4.32
CA GLN A 66 5.47 24.72 -3.49
C GLN A 66 4.16 24.74 -4.28
N ALA A 67 4.18 25.24 -5.52
CA ALA A 67 3.02 25.20 -6.42
C ALA A 67 2.56 23.77 -6.72
N ILE A 68 3.49 22.83 -6.93
CA ILE A 68 3.17 21.41 -7.13
C ILE A 68 2.50 20.83 -5.88
N LEU A 69 3.06 21.09 -4.69
CA LEU A 69 2.50 20.59 -3.43
C LEU A 69 1.11 21.15 -3.15
N ASP A 70 0.88 22.44 -3.41
CA ASP A 70 -0.43 23.07 -3.23
C ASP A 70 -1.46 22.48 -4.20
N GLN A 71 -1.09 22.30 -5.48
CA GLN A 71 -1.95 21.65 -6.48
C GLN A 71 -2.32 20.23 -6.07
N MET A 72 -1.34 19.42 -5.62
CA MET A 72 -1.60 18.06 -5.14
C MET A 72 -2.50 18.07 -3.90
N THR A 73 -2.24 18.96 -2.95
CA THR A 73 -3.02 19.06 -1.71
C THR A 73 -4.47 19.40 -2.02
N GLN A 74 -4.71 20.35 -2.91
CA GLN A 74 -6.05 20.74 -3.33
C GLN A 74 -6.78 19.61 -4.06
N ALA A 75 -6.13 18.96 -5.03
CA ALA A 75 -6.74 17.83 -5.75
C ALA A 75 -7.16 16.68 -4.81
N TYR A 76 -6.34 16.39 -3.79
CA TYR A 76 -6.68 15.39 -2.76
C TYR A 76 -7.80 15.87 -1.83
N ALA A 77 -7.80 17.15 -1.45
CA ALA A 77 -8.83 17.72 -0.59
C ALA A 77 -10.21 17.78 -1.27
N ASP A 78 -10.26 18.02 -2.57
CA ASP A 78 -11.52 18.08 -3.31
C ASP A 78 -12.10 16.67 -3.57
N ASN A 79 -11.23 15.67 -3.71
CA ASN A 79 -11.60 14.31 -4.09
C ASN A 79 -11.50 13.26 -2.97
N TRP A 80 -11.23 13.68 -1.73
CA TRP A 80 -11.00 12.75 -0.61
C TRP A 80 -12.11 11.69 -0.41
N PRO A 81 -13.43 11.98 -0.61
CA PRO A 81 -14.46 10.96 -0.43
C PRO A 81 -14.36 9.87 -1.49
N LEU A 82 -14.07 10.24 -2.74
CA LEU A 82 -13.87 9.32 -3.86
C LEU A 82 -12.61 8.49 -3.64
N ILE A 83 -11.51 9.11 -3.24
CA ILE A 83 -10.25 8.44 -2.91
C ILE A 83 -10.48 7.40 -1.79
N ALA A 84 -11.19 7.79 -0.73
CA ALA A 84 -11.49 6.90 0.39
C ALA A 84 -12.36 5.72 -0.06
N ALA A 85 -13.42 5.97 -0.85
CA ALA A 85 -14.29 4.92 -1.38
C ALA A 85 -13.52 3.91 -2.25
N VAL A 86 -12.71 4.42 -3.19
CA VAL A 86 -11.87 3.59 -4.06
C VAL A 86 -10.84 2.80 -3.26
N SER A 87 -10.21 3.42 -2.26
CA SER A 87 -9.23 2.74 -1.40
C SER A 87 -9.87 1.59 -0.62
N VAL A 88 -11.06 1.80 -0.06
CA VAL A 88 -11.81 0.76 0.64
C VAL A 88 -12.18 -0.39 -0.30
N LEU A 89 -12.64 -0.09 -1.52
CA LEU A 89 -12.92 -1.11 -2.53
C LEU A 89 -11.66 -1.91 -2.90
N GLN A 90 -10.52 -1.25 -3.09
CA GLN A 90 -9.25 -1.92 -3.35
C GLN A 90 -8.81 -2.81 -2.17
N PHE A 91 -9.03 -2.38 -0.93
CA PHE A 91 -8.74 -3.18 0.26
C PHE A 91 -9.62 -4.43 0.30
N ILE A 92 -10.92 -4.30 0.05
CA ILE A 92 -11.83 -5.45 -0.02
C ILE A 92 -11.36 -6.41 -1.12
N GLY A 93 -11.09 -5.92 -2.33
CA GLY A 93 -10.64 -6.74 -3.45
C GLY A 93 -9.35 -7.51 -3.17
N SER A 94 -8.33 -6.81 -2.66
CA SER A 94 -7.04 -7.43 -2.34
C SER A 94 -7.13 -8.47 -1.23
N LEU A 95 -7.84 -8.19 -0.13
CA LEU A 95 -8.01 -9.13 0.97
C LEU A 95 -8.87 -10.34 0.54
N SER A 96 -9.87 -10.12 -0.31
CA SER A 96 -10.71 -11.20 -0.86
C SER A 96 -9.90 -12.12 -1.79
N LEU A 97 -9.03 -11.57 -2.64
CA LEU A 97 -8.11 -12.36 -3.48
C LEU A 97 -7.16 -13.20 -2.62
N LEU A 98 -6.59 -12.62 -1.56
CA LEU A 98 -5.71 -13.36 -0.64
C LEU A 98 -6.45 -14.50 0.07
N ALA A 99 -7.68 -14.26 0.52
CA ALA A 99 -8.53 -15.28 1.13
C ALA A 99 -8.87 -16.40 0.14
N LEU A 100 -9.26 -16.04 -1.09
CA LEU A 100 -9.62 -16.99 -2.14
C LEU A 100 -8.44 -17.90 -2.53
N LEU A 101 -7.24 -17.32 -2.70
CA LEU A 101 -6.08 -18.03 -3.22
C LEU A 101 -5.37 -18.91 -2.19
N THR A 102 -5.53 -18.62 -0.89
CA THR A 102 -4.70 -19.25 0.14
C THR A 102 -5.47 -20.17 1.08
N ASP A 103 -6.81 -20.10 1.08
CA ASP A 103 -7.59 -21.00 1.90
C ASP A 103 -7.67 -22.41 1.29
N ARG A 104 -7.23 -23.40 2.06
CA ARG A 104 -7.27 -24.82 1.68
C ARG A 104 -8.71 -25.36 1.60
N GLY A 105 -9.68 -24.64 2.18
CA GLY A 105 -11.09 -24.99 2.20
C GLY A 105 -11.83 -24.84 0.86
N ARG A 106 -11.18 -24.30 -0.19
CA ARG A 106 -11.83 -23.92 -1.46
C ARG A 106 -13.02 -22.97 -1.23
N PRO A 107 -12.79 -21.79 -0.63
CA PRO A 107 -13.87 -20.88 -0.29
C PRO A 107 -14.61 -20.43 -1.54
N THR A 108 -15.91 -20.25 -1.39
CA THR A 108 -16.75 -19.62 -2.42
C THR A 108 -16.42 -18.13 -2.54
N VAL A 109 -16.76 -17.52 -3.68
CA VAL A 109 -16.58 -16.07 -3.90
C VAL A 109 -17.24 -15.24 -2.79
N ARG A 110 -18.42 -15.66 -2.32
CA ARG A 110 -19.14 -15.01 -1.23
C ARG A 110 -18.36 -15.03 0.07
N GLU A 111 -17.78 -16.18 0.44
CA GLU A 111 -17.00 -16.33 1.66
C GLU A 111 -15.71 -15.51 1.60
N ALA A 112 -15.03 -15.52 0.45
CA ALA A 112 -13.85 -14.70 0.23
C ALA A 112 -14.17 -13.20 0.38
N LEU A 113 -15.27 -12.74 -0.23
CA LEU A 113 -15.73 -11.34 -0.11
C LEU A 113 -16.15 -10.98 1.31
N SER A 114 -16.86 -11.86 2.01
CA SER A 114 -17.27 -11.63 3.39
C SER A 114 -16.06 -11.55 4.32
N ASN A 115 -15.06 -12.42 4.13
CA ASN A 115 -13.81 -12.35 4.88
C ASN A 115 -13.00 -11.08 4.56
N GLY A 116 -12.90 -10.73 3.27
CA GLY A 116 -12.25 -9.49 2.82
C GLY A 116 -12.89 -8.26 3.47
N LEU A 117 -14.21 -8.12 3.35
CA LEU A 117 -14.98 -7.04 3.95
C LEU A 117 -14.82 -6.97 5.48
N GLY A 118 -14.89 -8.11 6.17
CA GLY A 118 -14.70 -8.16 7.61
C GLY A 118 -13.27 -7.79 8.04
N SER A 119 -12.28 -8.04 7.18
CA SER A 119 -10.87 -7.77 7.44
C SER A 119 -10.48 -6.32 7.14
N THR A 120 -11.25 -5.63 6.29
CA THR A 120 -10.99 -4.25 5.85
C THR A 120 -10.80 -3.26 7.01
N PRO A 121 -11.63 -3.21 8.07
CA PRO A 121 -11.42 -2.25 9.16
C PRO A 121 -10.07 -2.43 9.86
N SER A 122 -9.67 -3.68 10.09
CA SER A 122 -8.37 -3.98 10.70
C SER A 122 -7.22 -3.57 9.78
N TYR A 123 -7.33 -3.88 8.49
CA TYR A 123 -6.32 -3.50 7.50
C TYR A 123 -6.21 -1.99 7.34
N PHE A 124 -7.34 -1.28 7.29
CA PHE A 124 -7.37 0.19 7.24
C PHE A 124 -6.67 0.81 8.46
N VAL A 125 -6.99 0.36 9.67
CA VAL A 125 -6.33 0.87 10.89
C VAL A 125 -4.83 0.53 10.88
N ALA A 126 -4.45 -0.66 10.42
CA ALA A 126 -3.04 -1.03 10.29
C ALA A 126 -2.30 -0.13 9.29
N GLN A 127 -2.93 0.23 8.17
CA GLN A 127 -2.39 1.16 7.18
C GLN A 127 -2.22 2.57 7.74
N VAL A 128 -3.23 3.08 8.46
CA VAL A 128 -3.14 4.39 9.13
C VAL A 128 -2.01 4.42 10.16
N LEU A 129 -1.90 3.38 11.00
CA LEU A 129 -0.82 3.27 11.98
C LEU A 129 0.56 3.18 11.32
N ALA A 130 0.68 2.42 10.23
CA ALA A 130 1.93 2.31 9.47
C ALA A 130 2.31 3.66 8.82
N ALA A 131 1.35 4.33 8.20
CA ALA A 131 1.55 5.65 7.59
C ALA A 131 1.97 6.69 8.64
N PHE A 132 1.33 6.69 9.81
CA PHE A 132 1.68 7.57 10.91
C PHE A 132 3.10 7.29 11.44
N ALA A 133 3.46 6.02 11.62
CA ALA A 133 4.81 5.63 12.04
C ALA A 133 5.88 6.08 11.02
N VAL A 134 5.59 5.94 9.71
CA VAL A 134 6.47 6.41 8.63
C VAL A 134 6.59 7.93 8.63
N ALA A 135 5.47 8.65 8.75
CA ALA A 135 5.45 10.11 8.79
C ALA A 135 6.29 10.66 9.96
N LEU A 136 6.21 10.02 11.13
CA LEU A 136 7.04 10.40 12.28
C LEU A 136 8.51 10.00 12.11
N ALA A 137 8.81 8.82 11.58
CA ALA A 137 10.17 8.32 11.47
C ALA A 137 10.97 8.98 10.33
N ILE A 138 10.29 9.39 9.25
CA ILE A 138 10.92 9.92 8.04
C ILE A 138 10.51 11.38 7.82
N GLY A 139 9.21 11.67 7.81
CA GLY A 139 8.70 13.01 7.51
C GLY A 139 9.14 14.06 8.52
N LEU A 140 9.04 13.77 9.81
CA LEU A 140 9.39 14.71 10.87
C LEU A 140 10.88 15.12 10.84
N PRO A 141 11.87 14.20 10.78
CA PRO A 141 13.28 14.58 10.64
C PRO A 141 13.56 15.43 9.40
N VAL A 142 13.00 15.06 8.23
CA VAL A 142 13.20 15.83 6.98
C VAL A 142 12.62 17.23 7.13
N GLY A 143 11.40 17.35 7.65
CA GLY A 143 10.73 18.63 7.87
C GLY A 143 11.51 19.55 8.81
N LEU A 144 12.05 19.00 9.90
CA LEU A 144 12.89 19.76 10.85
C LEU A 144 14.18 20.28 10.21
N ILE A 145 14.86 19.46 9.40
CA ILE A 145 16.10 19.85 8.72
C ILE A 145 15.83 20.91 7.65
N ALA A 146 14.73 20.76 6.91
CA ALA A 146 14.31 21.75 5.93
C ALA A 146 13.99 23.10 6.60
N ALA A 147 13.26 23.08 7.72
CA ALA A 147 12.94 24.28 8.50
C ALA A 147 14.17 24.98 9.09
N ALA A 148 15.26 24.25 9.33
CA ALA A 148 16.54 24.80 9.80
C ALA A 148 17.35 25.54 8.71
N GLY A 149 16.84 25.63 7.47
CA GLY A 149 17.41 26.48 6.42
C GLY A 149 18.51 25.82 5.56
N SER A 150 18.63 24.49 5.57
CA SER A 150 19.57 23.76 4.69
C SER A 150 18.83 22.81 3.75
N PRO A 151 18.36 23.29 2.59
CA PRO A 151 17.67 22.46 1.60
C PRO A 151 18.53 21.29 1.10
N ILE A 152 19.84 21.51 0.94
CA ILE A 152 20.79 20.47 0.51
C ILE A 152 20.89 19.36 1.57
N ALA A 153 20.96 19.71 2.86
CA ALA A 153 20.97 18.72 3.92
C ALA A 153 19.65 17.94 3.99
N ALA A 154 18.51 18.61 3.77
CA ALA A 154 17.20 17.96 3.74
C ALA A 154 17.11 16.93 2.61
N VAL A 155 17.64 17.24 1.41
CA VAL A 155 17.69 16.30 0.28
C VAL A 155 18.57 15.09 0.61
N LEU A 156 19.78 15.31 1.12
CA LEU A 156 20.71 14.22 1.45
C LEU A 156 20.13 13.28 2.51
N VAL A 157 19.53 13.84 3.57
CA VAL A 157 18.87 13.05 4.61
C VAL A 157 17.60 12.38 4.08
N GLY A 158 16.87 13.06 3.20
CA GLY A 158 15.71 12.48 2.50
C GLY A 158 16.06 11.21 1.72
N ILE A 159 17.21 11.18 1.03
CA ILE A 159 17.67 9.98 0.31
C ILE A 159 17.96 8.83 1.28
N VAL A 160 18.66 9.10 2.38
CA VAL A 160 18.97 8.09 3.41
C VAL A 160 17.68 7.53 4.02
N LEU A 161 16.74 8.41 4.33
CA LEU A 161 15.45 8.03 4.89
C LEU A 161 14.55 7.32 3.86
N ALA A 162 14.69 7.59 2.57
CA ALA A 162 14.00 6.83 1.52
C ALA A 162 14.43 5.36 1.53
N VAL A 163 15.72 5.08 1.74
CA VAL A 163 16.23 3.69 1.93
C VAL A 163 15.61 3.05 3.19
N ALA A 164 15.50 3.81 4.28
CA ALA A 164 14.79 3.35 5.47
C ALA A 164 13.30 3.10 5.19
N GLY A 165 12.67 3.91 4.35
CA GLY A 165 11.29 3.76 3.88
C GLY A 165 11.09 2.46 3.12
N VAL A 166 12.00 2.12 2.20
CA VAL A 166 12.00 0.82 1.49
C VAL A 166 12.10 -0.33 2.49
N TYR A 167 12.99 -0.23 3.48
CA TYR A 167 13.09 -1.25 4.52
C TYR A 167 11.78 -1.41 5.30
N VAL A 168 11.13 -0.31 5.71
CA VAL A 168 9.84 -0.36 6.41
C VAL A 168 8.73 -0.94 5.51
N PHE A 169 8.70 -0.58 4.23
CA PHE A 169 7.77 -1.14 3.26
C PHE A 169 7.91 -2.66 3.16
N ILE A 170 9.14 -3.17 3.07
CA ILE A 170 9.42 -4.61 3.12
C ILE A 170 8.87 -5.21 4.40
N LYS A 171 9.06 -4.56 5.56
CA LYS A 171 8.58 -5.07 6.85
C LYS A 171 7.08 -5.15 6.99
N PHE A 172 6.35 -4.33 6.25
CA PHE A 172 4.90 -4.23 6.29
C PHE A 172 4.20 -4.85 5.08
N SER A 173 4.95 -5.36 4.11
CA SER A 173 4.43 -6.06 2.93
C SER A 173 3.51 -7.25 3.26
N LEU A 174 3.69 -7.88 4.42
CA LEU A 174 2.90 -9.02 4.87
C LEU A 174 1.70 -8.67 5.78
N ILE A 175 1.33 -7.38 5.93
CA ILE A 175 0.14 -7.03 6.74
C ILE A 175 -1.12 -7.66 6.15
N ALA A 176 -1.35 -7.47 4.84
CA ALA A 176 -2.53 -7.99 4.17
C ALA A 176 -2.69 -9.52 4.34
N PRO A 177 -1.68 -10.37 4.07
CA PRO A 177 -1.80 -11.81 4.28
C PRO A 177 -1.94 -12.18 5.77
N VAL A 178 -1.30 -11.45 6.70
CA VAL A 178 -1.48 -11.70 8.15
C VAL A 178 -2.94 -11.47 8.58
N ILE A 179 -3.60 -10.46 8.03
CA ILE A 179 -5.00 -10.19 8.39
C ILE A 179 -5.95 -11.12 7.65
N ALA A 180 -5.80 -11.25 6.32
CA ALA A 180 -6.73 -12.01 5.48
C ALA A 180 -6.60 -13.53 5.62
N ILE A 181 -5.39 -14.04 5.84
CA ILE A 181 -5.09 -15.48 5.84
C ILE A 181 -4.86 -15.99 7.26
N GLU A 182 -4.03 -15.31 8.07
CA GLU A 182 -3.84 -15.71 9.48
C GLU A 182 -5.00 -15.26 10.39
N GLY A 183 -5.92 -14.43 9.90
CA GLY A 183 -7.11 -14.00 10.64
C GLY A 183 -6.83 -13.02 11.80
N VAL A 184 -5.64 -12.39 11.83
CA VAL A 184 -5.25 -11.48 12.91
C VAL A 184 -6.01 -10.16 12.78
N ARG A 185 -7.11 -9.99 13.52
CA ARG A 185 -7.96 -8.79 13.45
C ARG A 185 -7.47 -7.60 14.29
N ASN A 186 -6.49 -7.77 15.17
CA ASN A 186 -5.87 -6.66 15.89
C ASN A 186 -4.76 -6.03 15.02
N PRO A 187 -4.87 -4.74 14.64
CA PRO A 187 -3.95 -4.10 13.69
C PRO A 187 -2.52 -3.97 14.23
N ILE A 188 -2.35 -3.70 15.52
CA ILE A 188 -1.02 -3.62 16.16
C ILE A 188 -0.34 -4.99 16.14
N THR A 189 -1.12 -6.03 16.44
CA THR A 189 -0.62 -7.41 16.39
C THR A 189 -0.26 -7.81 14.97
N ALA A 190 -1.05 -7.39 13.97
CA ALA A 190 -0.77 -7.64 12.56
C ALA A 190 0.53 -6.97 12.10
N LEU A 191 0.78 -5.72 12.50
CA LEU A 191 2.03 -5.01 12.22
C LEU A 191 3.25 -5.74 12.80
N ALA A 192 3.19 -6.11 14.09
CA ALA A 192 4.27 -6.82 14.77
C ALA A 192 4.53 -8.20 14.14
N ARG A 193 3.46 -8.90 13.74
CA ARG A 193 3.53 -10.20 13.07
C ARG A 193 4.19 -10.07 11.69
N SER A 194 3.77 -9.10 10.88
CA SER A 194 4.35 -8.81 9.57
C SER A 194 5.86 -8.54 9.66
N TRP A 195 6.26 -7.72 10.62
CA TRP A 195 7.67 -7.44 10.89
C TRP A 195 8.48 -8.69 11.25
N ARG A 196 7.92 -9.57 12.06
CA ARG A 196 8.57 -10.82 12.48
C ARG A 196 8.71 -11.79 11.31
N LEU A 197 7.70 -11.91 10.44
CA LEU A 197 7.72 -12.81 9.28
C LEU A 197 8.76 -12.39 8.24
N THR A 198 8.96 -11.09 8.06
CA THR A 198 9.95 -10.55 7.11
C THR A 198 11.36 -10.46 7.70
N LYS A 199 11.53 -10.69 9.01
CA LYS A 199 12.86 -10.70 9.66
C LYS A 199 13.71 -11.86 9.13
N GLY A 200 14.91 -11.53 8.65
CA GLY A 200 15.85 -12.50 8.10
C GLY A 200 15.66 -12.82 6.61
N ASN A 201 14.61 -12.29 5.96
CA ASN A 201 14.38 -12.44 4.52
C ASN A 201 14.28 -11.11 3.77
N SER A 202 14.51 -9.97 4.43
CA SER A 202 14.28 -8.64 3.83
C SER A 202 15.03 -8.34 2.54
N LEU A 203 16.21 -8.92 2.30
CA LEU A 203 16.95 -8.74 1.03
C LEU A 203 16.50 -9.68 -0.09
N ARG A 204 15.53 -10.54 0.19
CA ARG A 204 15.06 -11.61 -0.72
C ARG A 204 13.58 -11.44 -1.07
N ILE A 205 12.93 -10.45 -0.46
CA ILE A 205 11.59 -9.94 -0.77
C ILE A 205 11.83 -8.72 -1.66
#